data_AF-A0A656Z407-F1
#
_entry.id   AF-A0A656Z407-F1
#
_cell.length_a   1.000
_cell.length_b   1.000
_cell.length_c   1.000
_cell.angle_alpha   90.00
_cell.angle_beta   90.00
_cell.angle_gamma   90.00
#
_symmetry.space_group_name_H-M   'P 1'
#
loop_
_entity.id
_entity.type
_entity.pdbx_description
1 polymer ?
#
loop_
_entity_poly.entity_id
_entity_poly.type
_entity_poly.pdbx_seq_one_letter_code
_entity_poly.pdbx_strand_id
1 'polypeptide(L)'
;MTENLNAIIGIEALTGALGVELRGPLETSPELKRAVAVLRANVPTLEVDRYMANDLASASAIIADGSFTASISANILPSLEA
;
A
#
# COMPACT_ATOMS: atom_id res chain seq x y z
N MET A 1 -1.32 0.20 -20.35
CA MET A 1 -0.22 -0.61 -19.76
C MET A 1 -0.01 -0.30 -18.28
N THR A 2 -0.20 0.94 -17.83
CA THR A 2 -0.09 1.36 -16.42
C THR A 2 -1.11 0.69 -15.49
N GLU A 3 -2.32 0.39 -15.96
CA GLU A 3 -3.36 -0.29 -15.16
C GLU A 3 -2.90 -1.64 -14.60
N ASN A 4 -2.22 -2.47 -15.41
CA ASN A 4 -1.67 -3.75 -14.96
C ASN A 4 -0.61 -3.53 -13.87
N LEU A 5 0.21 -2.50 -14.01
CA LEU A 5 1.24 -2.18 -13.03
C LEU A 5 0.61 -1.71 -11.70
N ASN A 6 -0.44 -0.89 -11.73
CA ASN A 6 -1.16 -0.48 -10.52
C ASN A 6 -1.69 -1.68 -9.75
N ALA A 7 -2.23 -2.69 -10.45
CA ALA A 7 -2.68 -3.92 -9.82
C ALA A 7 -1.54 -4.73 -9.20
N ILE A 8 -0.41 -4.88 -9.91
CA ILE A 8 0.79 -5.57 -9.40
C ILE A 8 1.32 -4.89 -8.13
N ILE A 9 1.50 -3.57 -8.16
CA ILE A 9 1.99 -2.80 -7.02
C ILE A 9 0.97 -2.79 -5.87
N GLY A 10 -0.33 -2.78 -6.16
CA GLY A 10 -1.37 -2.93 -5.14
C GLY A 10 -1.27 -4.27 -4.40
N ILE A 11 -1.03 -5.37 -5.12
CA ILE A 11 -0.78 -6.70 -4.53
C ILE A 11 0.50 -6.69 -3.67
N GLU A 12 1.56 -6.07 -4.18
CA GLU A 12 2.82 -5.94 -3.44
C GLU A 12 2.62 -5.14 -2.14
N ALA A 13 1.89 -4.03 -2.17
CA ALA A 13 1.59 -3.23 -0.99
C ALA A 13 0.81 -4.04 0.07
N LEU A 14 -0.19 -4.82 -0.35
CA LEU A 14 -0.95 -5.70 0.54
C LEU A 14 -0.09 -6.76 1.22
N THR A 15 0.75 -7.44 0.43
CA THR A 15 1.63 -8.51 0.93
C THR A 15 2.75 -7.95 1.81
N GLY A 16 3.35 -6.81 1.44
CA GLY A 16 4.36 -6.12 2.22
C GLY A 16 3.82 -5.65 3.57
N ALA A 17 2.64 -5.03 3.60
CA ALA A 17 2.02 -4.58 4.85
C ALA A 17 1.72 -5.75 5.81
N LEU A 18 1.11 -6.84 5.30
CA LEU A 18 0.84 -8.01 6.14
C LEU A 18 2.15 -8.66 6.62
N GLY A 19 3.17 -8.74 5.77
CA GLY A 19 4.48 -9.26 6.15
C GLY A 19 5.15 -8.47 7.28
N VAL A 20 4.98 -7.13 7.31
CA VAL A 20 5.44 -6.29 8.42
C VAL A 20 4.63 -6.57 9.70
N GLU A 21 3.29 -6.64 9.60
CA GLU A 21 2.39 -6.89 10.72
C GLU A 21 2.67 -8.24 11.40
N LEU A 22 2.92 -9.29 10.60
CA LEU A 22 3.25 -10.63 11.10
C LEU A 22 4.58 -10.72 11.85
N ARG A 23 5.42 -9.67 11.79
CA ARG A 23 6.71 -9.61 12.49
C ARG A 23 6.65 -8.80 13.79
N GLY A 24 5.45 -8.49 14.29
CA GLY A 24 5.28 -7.87 15.60
C GLY A 24 6.07 -8.60 16.72
N PRO A 25 6.68 -7.87 17.68
CA PRO A 25 6.52 -6.44 17.97
C PRO A 25 7.48 -5.53 17.20
N LEU A 26 8.19 -6.03 16.18
CA LEU A 26 9.09 -5.19 15.37
C LEU A 26 8.28 -4.15 14.59
N GLU A 27 8.85 -2.95 14.50
CA GLU A 27 8.22 -1.84 13.81
C GLU A 27 9.03 -1.40 12.58
N THR A 28 8.34 -1.03 11.50
CA THR A 28 8.96 -0.42 10.33
C THR A 28 9.19 1.09 10.52
N SER A 29 9.83 1.74 9.54
CA SER A 29 10.14 3.17 9.60
C SER A 29 8.87 4.05 9.66
N PRO A 30 8.94 5.28 10.20
CA PRO A 30 7.78 6.16 10.35
C PRO A 30 7.02 6.45 9.04
N GLU A 31 7.73 6.49 7.91
CA GLU A 31 7.15 6.72 6.57
C GLU A 31 6.36 5.50 6.09
N LEU A 32 6.94 4.30 6.24
CA LEU A 32 6.27 3.06 5.87
C LEU A 32 5.06 2.77 6.78
N LYS A 33 5.10 3.19 8.06
CA LYS A 33 3.91 3.13 8.93
C LYS A 33 2.75 3.97 8.38
N ARG A 34 3.02 5.15 7.81
CA ARG A 34 1.97 5.99 7.20
C ARG A 34 1.42 5.40 5.92
N ALA A 35 2.29 4.83 5.09
CA ALA A 35 1.87 4.10 3.89
C ALA A 35 0.96 2.90 4.26
N VAL A 36 1.35 2.09 5.25
CA VAL A 36 0.52 1.00 5.77
C VAL A 36 -0.80 1.52 6.33
N ALA A 37 -0.81 2.64 7.04
CA ALA A 37 -2.04 3.23 7.57
C ALA A 37 -3.03 3.64 6.45
N VAL A 38 -2.55 4.28 5.38
CA VAL A 38 -3.40 4.62 4.21
C VAL A 38 -3.91 3.37 3.51
N LEU A 39 -3.07 2.34 3.36
CA LEU A 39 -3.51 1.05 2.82
C LEU A 39 -4.61 0.43 3.68
N ARG A 40 -4.43 0.39 5.01
CA ARG A 40 -5.39 -0.22 5.96
C ARG A 40 -6.69 0.57 6.13
N ALA A 41 -6.67 1.87 5.86
CA ALA A 41 -7.88 2.66 5.76
C ALA A 41 -8.77 2.25 4.58
N ASN A 42 -8.19 1.63 3.53
CA ASN A 42 -8.91 1.21 2.32
C ASN A 42 -9.12 -0.31 2.25
N VAL A 43 -8.18 -1.10 2.78
CA VAL A 43 -8.20 -2.56 2.75
C VAL A 43 -7.86 -3.11 4.14
N PRO A 44 -8.84 -3.67 4.88
CA PRO A 44 -8.60 -4.25 6.20
C PRO A 44 -7.51 -5.33 6.18
N THR A 45 -6.82 -5.54 7.31
CA THR A 45 -5.86 -6.65 7.46
C THR A 45 -6.53 -7.98 7.14
N LEU A 46 -5.79 -8.88 6.48
CA LEU A 46 -6.26 -10.23 6.16
C LEU A 46 -5.94 -11.15 7.34
N GLU A 47 -6.94 -11.39 8.20
CA GLU A 47 -6.81 -12.30 9.34
C GLU A 47 -7.16 -13.75 8.99
N VAL A 48 -8.23 -13.91 8.20
CA VAL A 48 -8.70 -15.17 7.66
C VAL A 48 -9.01 -14.99 6.18
N ASP A 49 -8.98 -16.09 5.44
CA ASP A 49 -9.27 -16.08 4.00
C ASP A 49 -10.64 -15.44 3.71
N ARG A 50 -10.66 -14.57 2.71
CA ARG A 50 -11.86 -13.92 2.21
C ARG A 50 -11.76 -13.71 0.71
N TYR A 51 -12.88 -13.35 0.10
CA TYR A 51 -12.90 -12.95 -1.30
C TYR A 51 -12.20 -11.60 -1.50
N MET A 52 -11.05 -11.60 -2.17
CA MET A 52 -10.17 -10.43 -2.25
C MET A 52 -10.35 -9.56 -3.49
N ALA A 53 -11.28 -9.86 -4.41
CA ALA A 53 -11.37 -9.05 -5.65
C ALA A 53 -11.62 -7.55 -5.37
N ASN A 54 -12.46 -7.24 -4.37
CA ASN A 54 -12.71 -5.85 -3.94
C ASN A 54 -11.50 -5.22 -3.24
N ASP A 55 -10.75 -6.02 -2.48
CA ASP A 55 -9.51 -5.58 -1.82
C ASP A 55 -8.44 -5.23 -2.85
N LEU A 56 -8.26 -6.10 -3.85
CA LEU A 56 -7.31 -5.91 -4.95
C LEU A 56 -7.69 -4.70 -5.80
N ALA A 57 -8.98 -4.51 -6.08
CA ALA A 57 -9.47 -3.33 -6.79
C ALA A 57 -9.20 -2.04 -6.00
N SER A 58 -9.46 -2.05 -4.69
CA SER A 58 -9.22 -0.90 -3.80
C SER A 58 -7.72 -0.58 -3.66
N ALA A 59 -6.88 -1.61 -3.52
CA ALA A 59 -5.42 -1.44 -3.50
C ALA A 59 -4.89 -0.88 -4.82
N SER A 60 -5.38 -1.37 -5.97
CA SER A 60 -5.01 -0.83 -7.28
C SER A 60 -5.43 0.64 -7.44
N ALA A 61 -6.62 1.01 -6.94
CA ALA A 61 -7.14 2.38 -7.01
C ALA A 61 -6.24 3.38 -6.26
N ILE A 62 -5.82 3.07 -5.03
CA ILE A 62 -4.96 3.98 -4.24
C ILE A 62 -3.53 4.12 -4.80
N ILE A 63 -3.07 3.16 -5.60
CA ILE A 63 -1.83 3.28 -6.37
C ILE A 63 -2.07 4.20 -7.57
N ALA A 64 -3.18 3.97 -8.29
CA ALA A 64 -3.52 4.71 -9.50
C ALA A 64 -3.77 6.21 -9.24
N ASP A 65 -4.44 6.55 -8.14
CA ASP A 65 -4.75 7.93 -7.78
C ASP A 65 -3.62 8.66 -7.03
N GLY A 66 -2.53 7.95 -6.69
CA GLY A 66 -1.37 8.49 -6.00
C GLY A 66 -1.53 8.68 -4.49
N SER A 67 -2.66 8.31 -3.90
CA SER A 67 -2.91 8.42 -2.45
C SER A 67 -1.86 7.68 -1.62
N PHE A 68 -1.37 6.54 -2.13
CA PHE A 68 -0.33 5.77 -1.46
C PHE A 68 1.00 6.54 -1.39
N THR A 69 1.42 7.16 -2.49
CA THR A 69 2.63 8.01 -2.54
C THR A 69 2.45 9.32 -1.77
N ALA A 70 1.23 9.86 -1.70
CA ALA A 70 0.94 11.07 -0.94
C ALA A 70 0.98 10.85 0.59
N SER A 71 1.04 9.60 1.06
CA SER A 71 1.05 9.26 2.50
C SER A 71 2.38 9.56 3.20
N ILE A 72 3.47 9.67 2.44
CA ILE A 72 4.83 9.88 2.94
C ILE A 72 5.22 11.36 2.84
N SER A 73 6.28 11.74 3.55
CA SER A 73 6.77 13.13 3.57
C SER A 73 7.09 13.64 2.16
N ALA A 74 6.75 14.90 1.89
CA ALA A 74 7.22 15.58 0.67
C ALA A 74 8.75 15.58 0.61
N ASN A 75 9.32 15.44 -0.60
CA ASN A 75 10.76 15.41 -0.89
C ASN A 75 11.54 14.19 -0.38
N ILE A 76 10.87 13.13 0.12
CA ILE A 76 11.56 11.87 0.46
C ILE A 76 11.92 11.04 -0.78
N LEU A 77 11.10 11.14 -1.83
CA LEU A 77 11.33 10.49 -3.11
C LEU A 77 11.86 11.52 -4.13
N PRO A 78 12.68 11.09 -5.11
CA PRO A 78 13.02 11.91 -6.25
C PRO A 78 11.75 12.39 -6.99
N SER A 79 11.70 13.67 -7.32
CA SER A 79 10.65 14.24 -8.18
C SER A 79 11.02 14.07 -9.65
N LEU A 80 10.01 13.86 -10.50
CA LEU A 80 10.20 13.99 -11.94
C LEU A 80 10.33 15.48 -12.25
N GLU A 81 11.45 15.86 -12.88
CA GLU A 81 11.59 17.20 -13.45
C GLU A 81 10.57 17.38 -14.59
N ALA A 82 10.09 18.61 -14.76
CA ALA A 82 9.12 18.98 -15.79
C ALA A 82 9.77 19.05 -17.18
#